data_AF-A0A7W3TPQ0-F1
#
_entry.id   AF-A0A7W3TPQ0-F1
#
_cell.length_a   1.000
_cell.length_b   1.000
_cell.length_c   1.000
_cell.angle_alpha   90.00
_cell.angle_beta   90.00
_cell.angle_gamma   90.00
#
_symmetry.space_group_name_H-M   'P 1'
#
loop_
_entity.id
_entity.type
_entity.pdbx_description
1 polymer ?
#
loop_
_entity_poly.entity_id
_entity_poly.type
_entity_poly.pdbx_seq_one_letter_code
_entity_poly.pdbx_strand_id
1 'polypeptide(L)'
;MKEEIEYEEVIELKKVKDWSLDYRRLAISYYRVSVYLASDILENSNNPRILDTVFPVSLFLARQGIELLCKSLILKEISIENSLILFKENGHNIYNLWQKYKEINPSIDNERFKKLSIYFETINKYNDANSDLWRYPLFEELNDNQEKLKILNGKTISIKRTFGSLSKVFSLLLDLNDMSEKLEPYIAFINEKEDALSNCYLWENYEKGEQYTGRAIGYIKAAKMIFSNELLIDEKIYPLACVLRQGIELLLKDYLASNFCEFYHNHHVGSAKHGAGKKVIDSLKEKVPKIEWRELNIIRKMLEQIDELDREGNKFRYPTSLDFFNKTTITIRNMDIDVLYSYVISIAEYFDYLSYLIWAEKIKSKRQN
;
A
#
# COMPACT_ATOMS: atom_id res chain seq x y z
N MET A 1 -19.85 20.35 8.99
CA MET A 1 -18.86 19.33 8.65
C MET A 1 -19.40 18.64 7.40
N LYS A 2 -18.64 18.55 6.29
CA LYS A 2 -19.15 17.89 5.07
C LYS A 2 -19.51 16.44 5.38
N GLU A 3 -20.67 15.98 4.92
CA GLU A 3 -21.25 14.65 5.23
C GLU A 3 -20.99 13.61 4.13
N GLU A 4 -20.36 13.99 3.03
CA GLU A 4 -20.09 13.12 1.87
C GLU A 4 -18.70 13.40 1.30
N ILE A 5 -18.04 12.37 0.78
CA ILE A 5 -16.81 12.55 0.01
C ILE A 5 -17.20 13.13 -1.35
N GLU A 6 -16.89 14.40 -1.56
CA GLU A 6 -16.98 15.00 -2.89
C GLU A 6 -15.93 14.34 -3.78
N TYR A 7 -16.40 13.59 -4.77
CA TYR A 7 -15.60 12.98 -5.82
C TYR A 7 -16.15 13.41 -7.16
N GLU A 8 -15.37 14.20 -7.87
CA GLU A 8 -15.69 14.57 -9.24
C GLU A 8 -14.72 13.86 -10.18
N GLU A 9 -15.28 13.00 -11.03
CA GLU A 9 -14.59 12.47 -12.19
C GLU A 9 -14.94 13.36 -13.38
N VAL A 10 -14.15 14.42 -13.55
CA VAL A 10 -14.30 15.28 -14.73
C VAL A 10 -13.68 14.55 -15.91
N ILE A 11 -14.53 14.14 -16.85
CA ILE A 11 -14.11 13.61 -18.13
C ILE A 11 -13.83 14.81 -19.06
N GLU A 12 -12.58 15.25 -19.11
CA GLU A 12 -12.18 16.24 -20.12
C GLU A 12 -11.91 15.54 -21.47
N LEU A 13 -12.60 16.00 -22.52
CA LEU A 13 -12.26 15.73 -23.92
C LEU A 13 -11.11 16.67 -24.32
N LYS A 14 -9.85 16.22 -24.20
CA LYS A 14 -8.68 16.97 -24.69
C LYS A 14 -7.60 16.08 -25.32
N LYS A 15 -6.80 16.77 -26.14
CA LYS A 15 -5.60 16.35 -26.90
C LYS A 15 -4.78 15.24 -26.24
N VAL A 16 -4.11 14.45 -27.10
CA VAL A 16 -3.10 13.40 -26.79
C VAL A 16 -2.50 13.59 -25.41
N LYS A 17 -2.99 12.80 -24.44
CA LYS A 17 -2.52 12.81 -23.06
C LYS A 17 -1.15 12.16 -22.98
N ASP A 18 -0.19 12.82 -22.33
CA ASP A 18 1.12 12.22 -22.07
C ASP A 18 1.06 11.37 -20.79
N TRP A 19 0.71 10.10 -20.98
CA TRP A 19 0.65 9.13 -19.90
C TRP A 19 2.00 8.90 -19.24
N SER A 20 3.12 9.08 -19.97
CA SER A 20 4.45 8.90 -19.39
C SER A 20 4.72 9.92 -18.28
N LEU A 21 4.31 11.18 -18.48
CA LEU A 21 4.46 12.25 -17.51
C LEU A 21 3.56 12.06 -16.28
N ASP A 22 2.32 11.60 -16.48
CA ASP A 22 1.42 11.31 -15.36
C ASP A 22 1.94 10.17 -14.47
N TYR A 23 2.41 9.08 -15.08
CA TYR A 23 3.07 8.00 -14.35
C TYR A 23 4.33 8.49 -13.62
N ARG A 24 5.13 9.36 -14.24
CA ARG A 24 6.33 9.94 -13.60
C ARG A 24 5.97 10.83 -12.40
N ARG A 25 4.95 11.68 -12.53
CA ARG A 25 4.47 12.55 -11.45
C ARG A 25 3.96 11.72 -10.28
N LEU A 26 3.16 10.70 -10.56
CA LEU A 26 2.66 9.79 -9.53
C LEU A 26 3.80 9.00 -8.88
N ALA A 27 4.79 8.53 -9.65
CA ALA A 27 5.98 7.87 -9.13
C ALA A 27 6.73 8.74 -8.12
N ILE A 28 6.96 10.01 -8.46
CA ILE A 28 7.62 10.99 -7.58
C ILE A 28 6.80 11.22 -6.31
N SER A 29 5.48 11.35 -6.42
CA SER A 29 4.58 11.50 -5.27
C SER A 29 4.70 10.31 -4.30
N TYR A 30 4.54 9.07 -4.80
CA TYR A 30 4.68 7.85 -3.99
C TYR A 30 6.06 7.74 -3.33
N TYR A 31 7.13 8.03 -4.07
CA TYR A 31 8.49 7.92 -3.56
C TYR A 31 8.83 9.02 -2.56
N ARG A 32 8.37 10.26 -2.77
CA ARG A 32 8.59 11.35 -1.80
C ARG A 32 7.85 11.06 -0.50
N VAL A 33 6.59 10.62 -0.57
CA VAL A 33 5.83 10.24 0.63
C VAL A 33 6.52 9.10 1.39
N SER A 34 7.08 8.10 0.70
CA SER A 34 7.81 7.02 1.38
C SER A 34 9.06 7.50 2.10
N VAL A 35 9.85 8.38 1.47
CA VAL A 35 11.06 8.95 2.10
C VAL A 35 10.71 9.78 3.33
N TYR A 36 9.67 10.62 3.26
CA TYR A 36 9.19 11.37 4.44
C TYR A 36 8.72 10.43 5.55
N LEU A 37 7.91 9.42 5.21
CA LEU A 37 7.45 8.44 6.19
C LEU A 37 8.62 7.67 6.82
N ALA A 38 9.66 7.34 6.05
CA ALA A 38 10.88 6.71 6.57
C ALA A 38 11.66 7.64 7.52
N SER A 39 11.70 8.94 7.25
CA SER A 39 12.28 9.94 8.17
C SER A 39 11.50 9.96 9.48
N ASP A 40 10.18 10.08 9.41
CA ASP A 40 9.31 10.11 10.58
C ASP A 40 9.47 8.83 11.43
N ILE A 41 9.61 7.65 10.79
CA ILE A 41 9.87 6.38 11.47
C ILE A 41 11.21 6.41 12.21
N LEU A 42 12.27 6.92 11.57
CA LEU A 42 13.62 7.00 12.17
C LEU A 42 13.66 8.00 13.33
N GLU A 43 12.93 9.10 13.25
CA GLU A 43 12.77 10.06 14.35
C GLU A 43 12.02 9.46 15.55
N ASN A 44 11.16 8.48 15.29
CA ASN A 44 10.41 7.73 16.29
C ASN A 44 10.98 6.31 16.53
N SER A 45 12.29 6.12 16.32
CA SER A 45 12.93 4.79 16.41
C SER A 45 12.92 4.18 17.81
N ASN A 46 12.53 4.93 18.84
CA ASN A 46 12.33 4.43 20.20
C ASN A 46 10.99 3.69 20.37
N ASN A 47 10.13 3.65 19.33
CA ASN A 47 8.85 2.95 19.33
C ASN A 47 8.91 1.72 18.40
N PRO A 48 9.17 0.51 18.94
CA PRO A 48 9.26 -0.72 18.14
C PRO A 48 8.00 -0.99 17.31
N ARG A 49 6.82 -0.57 17.79
CA ARG A 49 5.56 -0.73 17.05
C ARG A 49 5.57 0.10 15.76
N ILE A 50 6.15 1.31 15.76
CA ILE A 50 6.30 2.11 14.54
C ILE A 50 7.28 1.43 13.58
N LEU A 51 8.41 0.95 14.08
CA LEU A 51 9.43 0.26 13.27
C LEU A 51 8.87 -0.98 12.58
N ASP A 52 8.03 -1.77 13.23
CA ASP A 52 7.53 -3.03 12.66
C ASP A 52 6.22 -2.91 11.90
N THR A 53 5.35 -1.96 12.24
CA THR A 53 4.03 -1.83 11.58
C THR A 53 4.00 -0.75 10.50
N VAL A 54 4.76 0.35 10.65
CA VAL A 54 4.71 1.49 9.70
C VAL A 54 5.78 1.37 8.62
N PHE A 55 6.98 0.85 8.94
CA PHE A 55 8.05 0.67 7.96
C PHE A 55 7.65 -0.15 6.73
N PRO A 56 6.89 -1.26 6.86
CA PRO A 56 6.42 -1.97 5.67
C PRO A 56 5.56 -1.11 4.73
N VAL A 57 4.75 -0.20 5.27
CA VAL A 57 3.95 0.74 4.47
C VAL A 57 4.86 1.67 3.68
N SER A 58 5.90 2.19 4.32
CA SER A 58 6.90 3.03 3.66
C SER A 58 7.61 2.28 2.53
N LEU A 59 8.00 1.02 2.77
CA LEU A 59 8.64 0.17 1.77
C LEU A 59 7.71 -0.14 0.57
N PHE A 60 6.43 -0.40 0.84
CA PHE A 60 5.40 -0.55 -0.20
C PHE A 60 5.32 0.70 -1.08
N LEU A 61 5.22 1.89 -0.48
CA LEU A 61 5.13 3.15 -1.22
C LEU A 61 6.38 3.42 -2.06
N ALA A 62 7.58 3.15 -1.53
CA ALA A 62 8.83 3.28 -2.26
C ALA A 62 8.89 2.34 -3.48
N ARG A 63 8.49 1.08 -3.29
CA ARG A 63 8.38 0.09 -4.36
C ARG A 63 7.39 0.53 -5.43
N GLN A 64 6.21 1.01 -5.04
CA GLN A 64 5.18 1.50 -5.96
C GLN A 64 5.71 2.67 -6.80
N GLY A 65 6.47 3.60 -6.18
CA GLY A 65 7.14 4.68 -6.89
C GLY A 65 8.12 4.17 -7.96
N ILE A 66 8.96 3.20 -7.61
CA ILE A 66 9.91 2.58 -8.56
C ILE A 66 9.18 1.88 -9.71
N GLU A 67 8.13 1.10 -9.41
CA GLU A 67 7.33 0.43 -10.44
C GLU A 67 6.70 1.44 -11.42
N LEU A 68 6.08 2.50 -10.89
CA LEU A 68 5.47 3.56 -11.69
C LEU A 68 6.50 4.28 -12.57
N LEU A 69 7.73 4.47 -12.06
CA LEU A 69 8.79 5.10 -12.83
C LEU A 69 9.29 4.19 -13.97
N CYS A 70 9.43 2.88 -13.73
CA CYS A 70 9.70 1.92 -14.81
C CYS A 70 8.59 1.93 -15.87
N LYS A 71 7.32 1.96 -15.44
CA LYS A 71 6.16 2.07 -16.35
C LYS A 71 6.18 3.38 -17.14
N SER A 72 6.55 4.49 -16.51
CA SER A 72 6.75 5.79 -17.19
C SER A 72 7.81 5.71 -18.29
N LEU A 73 8.94 5.05 -18.03
CA LEU A 73 9.99 4.87 -19.03
C LEU A 73 9.50 4.07 -20.24
N ILE A 74 8.77 2.97 -20.02
CA ILE A 74 8.17 2.18 -21.11
C ILE A 74 7.16 3.02 -21.93
N LEU A 75 6.33 3.82 -21.27
CA LEU A 75 5.35 4.70 -21.92
C LEU A 75 5.97 5.78 -22.81
N LYS A 76 7.26 6.10 -22.64
CA LYS A 76 7.97 7.05 -23.52
C LYS A 76 8.38 6.42 -24.85
N GLU A 77 8.59 5.11 -24.86
CA GLU A 77 9.19 4.42 -26.00
C GLU A 77 8.14 3.77 -26.92
N ILE A 78 6.98 3.41 -26.38
CA ILE A 78 5.92 2.72 -27.12
C ILE A 78 4.55 3.34 -26.85
N SER A 79 3.59 3.04 -27.73
CA SER A 79 2.21 3.49 -27.59
C SER A 79 1.55 2.95 -26.32
N ILE A 80 0.65 3.73 -25.72
CA ILE A 80 -0.09 3.38 -24.50
C ILE A 80 -0.74 1.99 -24.56
N GLU A 81 -1.29 1.57 -25.70
CA GLU A 81 -1.93 0.26 -25.87
C GLU A 81 -0.96 -0.88 -25.65
N ASN A 82 0.20 -0.80 -26.30
CA ASN A 82 1.27 -1.78 -26.17
C ASN A 82 1.85 -1.75 -24.76
N SER A 83 1.97 -0.56 -24.14
CA SER A 83 2.38 -0.44 -22.74
C SER A 83 1.40 -1.15 -21.80
N LEU A 84 0.09 -0.97 -21.98
CA LEU A 84 -0.93 -1.60 -21.13
C LEU A 84 -0.95 -3.12 -21.29
N ILE A 85 -0.77 -3.65 -22.51
CA ILE A 85 -0.60 -5.08 -22.74
C ILE A 85 0.63 -5.59 -21.97
N LEU A 86 1.76 -4.91 -22.13
CA LEU A 86 3.00 -5.26 -21.42
C LEU A 86 2.81 -5.19 -19.90
N PHE A 87 2.13 -4.17 -19.37
CA PHE A 87 1.85 -4.04 -17.94
C PHE A 87 0.94 -5.16 -17.43
N LYS A 88 -0.02 -5.61 -18.24
CA LYS A 88 -0.89 -6.73 -17.88
C LYS A 88 -0.13 -8.05 -17.88
N GLU A 89 0.74 -8.28 -18.87
CA GLU A 89 1.55 -9.51 -18.99
C GLU A 89 2.64 -9.61 -17.92
N ASN A 90 3.23 -8.49 -17.50
CA ASN A 90 4.34 -8.46 -16.55
C ASN A 90 3.90 -8.07 -15.13
N GLY A 91 2.66 -7.61 -14.95
CA GLY A 91 2.07 -7.27 -13.65
C GLY A 91 2.85 -6.21 -12.88
N HIS A 92 3.24 -6.57 -11.65
CA HIS A 92 3.98 -5.74 -10.69
C HIS A 92 5.46 -6.10 -10.59
N ASN A 93 5.95 -6.98 -11.49
CA ASN A 93 7.32 -7.49 -11.45
C ASN A 93 8.29 -6.45 -12.04
N ILE A 94 9.02 -5.75 -11.17
CA ILE A 94 9.89 -4.63 -11.56
C ILE A 94 11.06 -5.11 -12.42
N TYR A 95 11.65 -6.27 -12.09
CA TYR A 95 12.70 -6.89 -12.91
C TYR A 95 12.22 -7.14 -14.34
N ASN A 96 11.07 -7.77 -14.52
CA ASN A 96 10.53 -8.06 -15.85
C ASN A 96 10.21 -6.77 -16.62
N LEU A 97 9.61 -5.76 -15.97
CA LEU A 97 9.41 -4.44 -16.58
C LEU A 97 10.74 -3.83 -17.05
N TRP A 98 11.81 -3.96 -16.25
CA TRP A 98 13.13 -3.48 -16.61
C TRP A 98 13.75 -4.23 -17.78
N GLN A 99 13.64 -5.57 -17.80
CA GLN A 99 14.09 -6.38 -18.95
C GLN A 99 13.37 -5.95 -20.23
N LYS A 100 12.05 -5.78 -20.17
CA LYS A 100 11.24 -5.31 -21.31
C LYS A 100 11.60 -3.91 -21.76
N TYR A 101 11.89 -3.01 -20.83
CA TYR A 101 12.37 -1.67 -21.19
C TYR A 101 13.69 -1.72 -21.97
N LYS A 102 14.63 -2.62 -21.63
CA LYS A 102 15.88 -2.79 -22.40
C LYS A 102 15.66 -3.42 -23.78
N GLU A 103 14.71 -4.32 -23.94
CA GLU A 103 14.31 -4.84 -25.27
C GLU A 103 13.79 -3.70 -26.16
N ILE A 104 12.99 -2.80 -25.60
CA ILE A 104 12.36 -1.68 -26.30
C ILE A 104 13.35 -0.53 -26.55
N ASN A 105 14.24 -0.27 -25.60
CA ASN A 105 15.28 0.76 -25.68
C ASN A 105 16.68 0.14 -25.56
N PRO A 106 17.25 -0.41 -26.65
CA PRO A 106 18.57 -1.02 -26.64
C PRO A 106 19.71 -0.06 -26.28
N SER A 107 19.50 1.26 -26.38
CA SER A 107 20.52 2.30 -26.18
C SER A 107 20.98 2.47 -24.74
N ILE A 108 20.24 1.93 -23.76
CA ILE A 108 20.61 1.97 -22.34
C ILE A 108 21.99 1.34 -22.16
N ASP A 109 22.87 1.99 -21.42
CA ASP A 109 24.18 1.43 -21.08
C ASP A 109 24.08 0.04 -20.40
N ASN A 110 24.90 -0.90 -20.87
CA ASN A 110 24.82 -2.30 -20.42
C ASN A 110 25.28 -2.47 -18.97
N GLU A 111 26.24 -1.67 -18.51
CA GLU A 111 26.68 -1.72 -17.12
C GLU A 111 25.58 -1.21 -16.18
N ARG A 112 24.96 -0.07 -16.51
CA ARG A 112 23.80 0.48 -15.80
C ARG A 112 22.64 -0.50 -15.78
N PHE A 113 22.32 -1.09 -16.93
CA PHE A 113 21.28 -2.11 -17.04
C PHE A 113 21.54 -3.29 -16.09
N LYS A 114 22.76 -3.82 -16.09
CA LYS A 114 23.16 -4.93 -15.21
C LYS A 114 23.07 -4.55 -13.74
N LYS A 115 23.54 -3.36 -13.35
CA LYS A 115 23.46 -2.88 -11.96
C LYS A 115 22.01 -2.77 -11.49
N LEU A 116 21.16 -2.06 -12.23
CA LEU A 116 19.74 -1.93 -11.87
C LEU A 116 19.01 -3.28 -11.87
N SER A 117 19.39 -4.21 -12.76
CA SER A 117 18.83 -5.57 -12.77
C SER A 117 19.06 -6.30 -11.44
N ILE A 118 20.25 -6.21 -10.85
CA ILE A 118 20.56 -6.82 -9.55
C ILE A 118 19.67 -6.22 -8.45
N TYR A 119 19.47 -4.90 -8.47
CA TYR A 119 18.60 -4.22 -7.52
C TYR A 119 17.14 -4.65 -7.68
N PHE A 120 16.62 -4.74 -8.91
CA PHE A 120 15.24 -5.15 -9.16
C PHE A 120 14.98 -6.63 -8.89
N GLU A 121 15.95 -7.51 -9.14
CA GLU A 121 15.88 -8.91 -8.73
C GLU A 121 15.81 -9.00 -7.20
N THR A 122 16.64 -8.23 -6.50
CA THR A 122 16.64 -8.16 -5.04
C THR A 122 15.32 -7.58 -4.50
N ILE A 123 14.82 -6.51 -5.11
CA ILE A 123 13.51 -5.93 -4.79
C ILE A 123 12.41 -6.96 -5.03
N ASN A 124 12.37 -7.70 -6.12
CA ASN A 124 11.32 -8.69 -6.32
C ASN A 124 11.42 -9.88 -5.35
N LYS A 125 12.63 -10.35 -5.07
CA LYS A 125 12.89 -11.50 -4.21
C LYS A 125 12.54 -11.22 -2.74
N TYR A 126 12.94 -10.05 -2.24
CA TYR A 126 12.79 -9.70 -0.83
C TYR A 126 11.72 -8.64 -0.56
N ASN A 127 11.39 -7.83 -1.56
CA ASN A 127 10.38 -6.77 -1.57
C ASN A 127 9.24 -7.09 -2.58
N ASP A 128 9.01 -8.39 -2.77
CA ASP A 128 7.81 -9.05 -3.28
C ASP A 128 7.32 -8.73 -4.70
N ALA A 129 7.52 -9.63 -5.66
CA ALA A 129 7.12 -9.44 -7.06
C ALA A 129 5.64 -9.03 -7.30
N ASN A 130 4.72 -9.32 -6.38
CA ASN A 130 3.28 -8.98 -6.50
C ASN A 130 2.85 -7.76 -5.65
N SER A 131 3.73 -7.20 -4.83
CA SER A 131 3.44 -6.09 -3.90
C SER A 131 2.51 -6.41 -2.75
N ASP A 132 2.23 -7.67 -2.47
CA ASP A 132 1.39 -8.19 -1.40
C ASP A 132 2.11 -8.29 -0.05
N LEU A 133 3.40 -8.65 0.00
CA LEU A 133 4.15 -8.90 1.24
C LEU A 133 4.10 -7.76 2.26
N TRP A 134 4.08 -6.52 1.77
CA TRP A 134 4.08 -5.33 2.61
C TRP A 134 2.69 -4.73 2.81
N ARG A 135 1.71 -5.22 2.04
CA ARG A 135 0.31 -4.84 2.15
C ARG A 135 -0.48 -5.79 3.02
N TYR A 136 -0.10 -7.06 3.04
CA TYR A 136 -0.78 -8.13 3.73
C TYR A 136 0.17 -8.89 4.66
N PRO A 137 -0.35 -9.50 5.73
CA PRO A 137 0.41 -10.40 6.58
C PRO A 137 0.94 -11.60 5.78
N LEU A 138 2.04 -12.18 6.25
CA LEU A 138 2.55 -13.45 5.74
C LEU A 138 1.76 -14.60 6.38
N PHE A 139 0.88 -15.22 5.60
CA PHE A 139 0.19 -16.43 6.05
C PHE A 139 1.10 -17.65 5.87
N GLU A 140 1.49 -18.31 6.96
CA GLU A 140 2.28 -19.57 6.97
C GLU A 140 1.64 -20.71 6.16
N GLU A 141 0.31 -20.66 6.03
CA GLU A 141 -0.53 -21.65 5.35
C GLU A 141 -0.42 -21.58 3.81
N LEU A 142 0.21 -20.54 3.27
CA LEU A 142 0.51 -20.41 1.84
C LEU A 142 1.96 -20.87 1.58
N ASN A 143 2.13 -21.90 0.76
CA ASN A 143 3.45 -22.52 0.49
C ASN A 143 4.54 -21.51 0.09
N ASP A 144 4.20 -20.50 -0.72
CA ASP A 144 5.15 -19.47 -1.18
C ASP A 144 5.60 -18.50 -0.05
N ASN A 145 4.86 -18.43 1.05
CA ASN A 145 5.20 -17.58 2.19
C ASN A 145 6.15 -18.27 3.18
N GLN A 146 6.19 -19.60 3.22
CA GLN A 146 7.07 -20.32 4.13
C GLN A 146 8.55 -20.07 3.84
N GLU A 147 8.93 -20.00 2.56
CA GLU A 147 10.31 -19.65 2.18
C GLU A 147 10.64 -18.19 2.53
N LYS A 148 9.70 -17.27 2.31
CA LYS A 148 9.86 -15.85 2.69
C LYS A 148 9.99 -15.70 4.22
N LEU A 149 9.16 -16.37 4.99
CA LEU A 149 9.21 -16.39 6.45
C LEU A 149 10.53 -16.98 6.96
N LYS A 150 11.01 -18.10 6.38
CA LYS A 150 12.33 -18.67 6.69
C LYS A 150 13.46 -17.68 6.40
N ILE A 151 13.37 -16.94 5.30
CA ILE A 151 14.35 -15.91 4.93
C ILE A 151 14.38 -14.78 5.95
N LEU A 152 13.22 -14.36 6.48
CA LEU A 152 13.08 -13.23 7.40
C LEU A 152 13.29 -13.62 8.86
N ASN A 153 13.10 -14.89 9.21
CA ASN A 153 13.16 -15.37 10.58
C ASN A 153 14.50 -15.05 11.26
N GLY A 154 14.45 -14.36 12.39
CA GLY A 154 15.62 -13.99 13.18
C GLY A 154 16.53 -12.95 12.52
N LYS A 155 16.08 -12.27 11.46
CA LYS A 155 16.83 -11.22 10.77
C LYS A 155 16.15 -9.87 10.93
N THR A 156 16.93 -8.80 10.75
CA THR A 156 16.45 -7.43 10.87
C THR A 156 16.70 -6.65 9.59
N ILE A 157 15.92 -5.60 9.36
CA ILE A 157 16.04 -4.72 8.20
C ILE A 157 16.53 -3.35 8.67
N SER A 158 17.67 -2.90 8.15
CA SER A 158 18.12 -1.53 8.37
C SER A 158 17.33 -0.57 7.51
N ILE A 159 16.47 0.21 8.15
CA ILE A 159 15.63 1.23 7.49
C ILE A 159 16.52 2.23 6.73
N LYS A 160 17.55 2.76 7.40
CA LYS A 160 18.48 3.74 6.82
C LYS A 160 19.23 3.20 5.60
N ARG A 161 19.81 2.01 5.68
CA ARG A 161 20.55 1.41 4.54
C ARG A 161 19.60 1.10 3.39
N THR A 162 18.42 0.55 3.71
CA THR A 162 17.37 0.25 2.71
C THR A 162 16.98 1.49 1.93
N PHE A 163 16.60 2.57 2.63
CA PHE A 163 16.18 3.82 1.96
C PHE A 163 17.34 4.54 1.27
N GLY A 164 18.57 4.42 1.79
CA GLY A 164 19.77 4.90 1.09
C GLY A 164 19.96 4.22 -0.27
N SER A 165 19.84 2.89 -0.33
CA SER A 165 19.92 2.13 -1.58
C SER A 165 18.76 2.42 -2.53
N LEU A 166 17.52 2.45 -2.02
CA LEU A 166 16.35 2.74 -2.85
C LEU A 166 16.42 4.16 -3.44
N SER A 167 16.95 5.14 -2.70
CA SER A 167 17.01 6.54 -3.16
C SER A 167 17.96 6.69 -4.34
N LYS A 168 19.06 5.94 -4.33
CA LYS A 168 19.99 5.88 -5.46
C LYS A 168 19.36 5.21 -6.68
N VAL A 169 18.62 4.11 -6.49
CA VAL A 169 17.88 3.46 -7.59
C VAL A 169 16.88 4.42 -8.22
N PHE A 170 16.08 5.09 -7.39
CA PHE A 170 15.05 6.00 -7.86
C PHE A 170 15.64 7.20 -8.60
N SER A 171 16.73 7.77 -8.09
CA SER A 171 17.46 8.88 -8.72
C SER A 171 18.02 8.48 -10.09
N LEU A 172 18.66 7.32 -10.20
CA LEU A 172 19.12 6.79 -11.49
C LEU A 172 18.00 6.53 -12.49
N LEU A 173 16.83 6.09 -12.03
CA LEU A 173 15.67 5.92 -12.91
C LEU A 173 15.08 7.26 -13.38
N LEU A 174 15.20 8.33 -12.57
CA LEU A 174 14.75 9.66 -12.95
C LEU A 174 15.60 10.24 -14.09
N ASP A 175 16.90 10.00 -14.03
CA ASP A 175 17.86 10.37 -15.06
C ASP A 175 18.85 9.24 -15.36
N LEU A 176 18.51 8.43 -16.37
CA LEU A 176 19.34 7.33 -16.84
C LEU A 176 20.64 7.80 -17.50
N ASN A 177 20.87 9.09 -17.69
CA ASN A 177 22.13 9.62 -18.23
C ASN A 177 23.10 10.06 -17.12
N ASP A 178 22.65 10.17 -15.86
CA ASP A 178 23.49 10.60 -14.76
C ASP A 178 24.53 9.53 -14.41
N MET A 179 25.79 9.79 -14.76
CA MET A 179 26.94 8.91 -14.52
C MET A 179 27.62 9.12 -13.16
N SER A 180 27.14 10.07 -12.35
CA SER A 180 27.80 10.44 -11.10
C SER A 180 27.53 9.44 -9.96
N GLU A 181 26.44 8.69 -10.03
CA GLU A 181 25.94 7.91 -8.91
C GLU A 181 26.57 6.50 -8.82
N LYS A 182 27.32 6.26 -7.74
CA LYS A 182 27.88 4.94 -7.43
C LYS A 182 26.85 4.09 -6.67
N LEU A 183 26.30 3.09 -7.36
CA LEU A 183 25.54 2.01 -6.73
C LEU A 183 26.47 1.00 -6.07
N GLU A 184 26.13 0.63 -4.84
CA GLU A 184 26.69 -0.55 -4.19
C GLU A 184 26.33 -1.81 -4.99
N PRO A 185 27.07 -2.92 -4.89
CA PRO A 185 26.80 -4.11 -5.69
C PRO A 185 25.47 -4.82 -5.35
N TYR A 186 24.82 -4.50 -4.23
CA TYR A 186 23.54 -5.09 -3.82
C TYR A 186 22.77 -4.17 -2.88
N ILE A 187 21.45 -4.40 -2.77
CA ILE A 187 20.65 -3.80 -1.69
C ILE A 187 20.78 -4.68 -0.45
N ALA A 188 21.36 -4.14 0.61
CA ALA A 188 21.34 -4.79 1.92
C ALA A 188 19.96 -4.56 2.59
N PHE A 189 18.94 -5.30 2.15
CA PHE A 189 17.64 -5.28 2.83
C PHE A 189 17.72 -5.96 4.18
N ILE A 190 18.43 -7.08 4.27
CA ILE A 190 18.36 -7.98 5.42
C ILE A 190 19.75 -8.07 6.05
N ASN A 191 19.86 -7.65 7.30
CA ASN A 191 21.05 -7.78 8.11
C ASN A 191 20.98 -9.07 8.94
N GLU A 192 22.10 -9.77 9.06
CA GLU A 192 22.28 -10.81 10.08
C GLU A 192 22.45 -10.14 11.44
N LYS A 193 21.35 -10.04 12.20
CA LYS A 193 21.31 -9.59 13.62
C LYS A 193 22.31 -8.47 13.97
N GLU A 194 22.26 -7.35 13.25
CA GLU A 194 22.83 -6.11 13.79
C GLU A 194 21.81 -5.54 14.80
N ASP A 195 22.17 -5.52 16.08
CA ASP A 195 21.45 -4.89 17.19
C ASP A 195 21.45 -3.35 17.06
N ALA A 196 20.82 -2.84 15.99
CA ALA A 196 20.54 -1.41 15.89
C ALA A 196 19.08 -1.16 16.27
N LEU A 197 18.89 -0.34 17.31
CA LEU A 197 17.59 0.10 17.83
C LEU A 197 16.65 0.70 16.75
N SER A 198 17.19 1.09 15.60
CA SER A 198 16.47 1.65 14.46
C SER A 198 16.11 0.64 13.36
N ASN A 199 16.28 -0.66 13.61
CA ASN A 199 15.96 -1.69 12.63
C ASN A 199 14.51 -2.15 12.76
N CYS A 200 13.92 -2.55 11.63
CA CYS A 200 12.68 -3.31 11.63
C CYS A 200 12.99 -4.79 11.89
N TYR A 201 12.32 -5.38 12.87
CA TYR A 201 12.47 -6.77 13.29
C TYR A 201 11.42 -7.68 12.65
N LEU A 202 10.39 -7.09 12.03
CA LEU A 202 9.27 -7.81 11.41
C LEU A 202 8.59 -8.77 12.40
N TRP A 203 8.54 -8.40 13.68
CA TRP A 203 7.97 -9.19 14.79
C TRP A 203 6.44 -9.16 14.84
N GLU A 204 5.76 -9.10 13.69
CA GLU A 204 4.32 -9.26 13.69
C GLU A 204 3.96 -10.64 14.27
N ASN A 205 3.12 -10.67 15.31
CA ASN A 205 2.60 -11.92 15.86
C ASN A 205 1.50 -12.43 14.92
N TYR A 206 1.71 -13.58 14.29
CA TYR A 206 0.76 -14.19 13.35
C TYR A 206 -0.19 -15.19 14.03
N GLU A 207 -0.45 -15.03 15.33
CA GLU A 207 -1.39 -15.86 16.07
C GLU A 207 -2.77 -15.92 15.39
N LYS A 208 -3.39 -17.11 15.44
CA LYS A 208 -4.68 -17.37 14.80
C LYS A 208 -5.75 -16.43 15.35
N GLY A 209 -6.29 -15.57 14.48
CA GLY A 209 -7.33 -14.59 14.84
C GLY A 209 -6.84 -13.15 14.98
N GLU A 210 -5.53 -12.89 14.96
CA GLU A 210 -4.92 -11.54 14.97
C GLU A 210 -4.04 -11.30 13.73
N GLN A 211 -4.30 -12.07 12.68
CA GLN A 211 -3.38 -12.17 11.54
C GLN A 211 -3.21 -10.84 10.82
N TYR A 212 -4.22 -9.98 10.79
CA TYR A 212 -4.19 -8.69 10.08
C TYR A 212 -3.96 -7.48 10.99
N THR A 213 -4.07 -7.65 12.32
CA THR A 213 -3.98 -6.59 13.34
C THR A 213 -2.77 -5.68 13.14
N GLY A 214 -1.56 -6.25 13.08
CA GLY A 214 -0.31 -5.49 12.92
C GLY A 214 -0.30 -4.62 11.66
N ARG A 215 -0.76 -5.18 10.54
CA ARG A 215 -0.86 -4.46 9.26
C ARG A 215 -1.92 -3.38 9.28
N ALA A 216 -3.11 -3.66 9.81
CA ALA A 216 -4.18 -2.67 9.92
C ALA A 216 -3.72 -1.46 10.74
N ILE A 217 -3.12 -1.70 11.91
CA ILE A 217 -2.54 -0.65 12.76
C ILE A 217 -1.47 0.13 12.00
N GLY A 218 -0.57 -0.57 11.31
CA GLY A 218 0.51 0.02 10.52
C GLY A 218 0.02 1.00 9.47
N TYR A 219 -0.96 0.59 8.66
CA TYR A 219 -1.55 1.42 7.60
C TYR A 219 -2.31 2.63 8.18
N ILE A 220 -3.11 2.45 9.24
CA ILE A 220 -3.82 3.56 9.88
C ILE A 220 -2.84 4.55 10.51
N LYS A 221 -1.78 4.07 11.17
CA LYS A 221 -0.74 4.94 11.75
C LYS A 221 0.06 5.65 10.67
N ALA A 222 0.44 4.96 9.60
CA ALA A 222 1.09 5.56 8.43
C ALA A 222 0.22 6.66 7.82
N ALA A 223 -1.09 6.44 7.67
CA ALA A 223 -1.99 7.45 7.16
C ALA A 223 -2.01 8.72 8.04
N LYS A 224 -2.05 8.56 9.37
CA LYS A 224 -1.96 9.68 10.32
C LYS A 224 -0.65 10.45 10.17
N MET A 225 0.48 9.76 10.01
CA MET A 225 1.81 10.38 9.80
C MET A 225 1.90 11.10 8.45
N ILE A 226 1.48 10.46 7.35
CA ILE A 226 1.46 11.05 6.01
C ILE A 226 0.57 12.30 5.99
N PHE A 227 -0.63 12.24 6.56
CA PHE A 227 -1.56 13.38 6.57
C PHE A 227 -0.96 14.60 7.27
N SER A 228 -0.28 14.38 8.41
CA SER A 228 0.29 15.44 9.24
C SER A 228 1.69 15.92 8.85
N ASN A 229 2.37 15.24 7.91
CA ASN A 229 3.71 15.64 7.48
C ASN A 229 3.73 16.94 6.66
N GLU A 230 4.94 17.46 6.44
CA GLU A 230 5.19 18.77 5.81
C GLU A 230 4.90 18.83 4.30
N LEU A 231 4.66 17.68 3.64
CA LEU A 231 4.34 17.67 2.22
C LEU A 231 2.98 18.32 1.97
N LEU A 232 2.88 19.08 0.87
CA LEU A 232 1.62 19.67 0.43
C LEU A 232 0.62 18.57 0.08
N ILE A 233 -0.67 18.84 0.26
CA ILE A 233 -1.71 17.82 0.07
C ILE A 233 -1.70 17.24 -1.36
N ASP A 234 -1.50 18.09 -2.37
CA ASP A 234 -1.41 17.69 -3.78
C ASP A 234 -0.22 16.76 -4.05
N GLU A 235 0.84 16.84 -3.24
CA GLU A 235 2.02 15.98 -3.38
C GLU A 235 1.81 14.60 -2.77
N LYS A 236 0.82 14.42 -1.89
CA LYS A 236 0.58 13.18 -1.14
C LYS A 236 -0.83 12.59 -1.29
N ILE A 237 -1.73 13.24 -2.02
CA ILE A 237 -3.15 12.85 -2.13
C ILE A 237 -3.34 11.39 -2.56
N TYR A 238 -2.68 10.95 -3.63
CA TYR A 238 -2.82 9.58 -4.15
C TYR A 238 -2.15 8.53 -3.26
N PRO A 239 -0.89 8.70 -2.81
CA PRO A 239 -0.28 7.80 -1.83
C PRO A 239 -1.11 7.70 -0.55
N LEU A 240 -1.61 8.82 -0.02
CA LEU A 240 -2.45 8.84 1.17
C LEU A 240 -3.77 8.11 0.96
N ALA A 241 -4.50 8.39 -0.13
CA ALA A 241 -5.73 7.69 -0.46
C ALA A 241 -5.51 6.17 -0.60
N CYS A 242 -4.39 5.76 -1.20
CA CYS A 242 -3.99 4.37 -1.31
C CYS A 242 -3.76 3.72 0.06
N VAL A 243 -3.06 4.39 0.98
CA VAL A 243 -2.81 3.90 2.34
C VAL A 243 -4.11 3.82 3.15
N LEU A 244 -4.98 4.83 3.05
CA LEU A 244 -6.28 4.85 3.72
C LEU A 244 -7.18 3.71 3.24
N ARG A 245 -7.27 3.50 1.92
CA ARG A 245 -8.06 2.42 1.32
C ARG A 245 -7.56 1.03 1.72
N GLN A 246 -6.22 0.85 1.77
CA GLN A 246 -5.62 -0.40 2.21
C GLN A 246 -5.85 -0.63 3.72
N GLY A 247 -5.76 0.42 4.54
CA GLY A 247 -6.01 0.34 5.99
C GLY A 247 -7.43 -0.14 6.31
N ILE A 248 -8.45 0.40 5.61
CA ILE A 248 -9.84 -0.06 5.76
C ILE A 248 -10.01 -1.52 5.36
N GLU A 249 -9.41 -1.93 4.24
CA GLU A 249 -9.48 -3.34 3.83
C GLU A 249 -8.88 -4.28 4.87
N LEU A 250 -7.71 -3.93 5.41
CA LEU A 250 -7.06 -4.72 6.45
C LEU A 250 -7.88 -4.76 7.74
N LEU A 251 -8.47 -3.64 8.17
CA LEU A 251 -9.35 -3.57 9.33
C LEU A 251 -10.57 -4.49 9.19
N LEU A 252 -11.19 -4.49 8.01
CA LEU A 252 -12.34 -5.36 7.73
C LEU A 252 -11.93 -6.84 7.67
N LYS A 253 -10.78 -7.16 7.06
CA LYS A 253 -10.23 -8.52 7.03
C LYS A 253 -9.90 -9.02 8.43
N ASP A 254 -9.31 -8.17 9.26
CA ASP A 254 -8.98 -8.48 10.65
C ASP A 254 -10.23 -8.87 11.44
N TYR A 255 -11.25 -8.01 11.43
CA TYR A 255 -12.52 -8.31 12.09
C TYR A 255 -13.13 -9.64 11.62
N LEU A 256 -13.11 -9.91 10.31
CA LEU A 256 -13.66 -11.14 9.77
C LEU A 256 -12.86 -12.38 10.20
N ALA A 257 -11.53 -12.30 10.16
CA ALA A 257 -10.64 -13.37 10.60
C ALA A 257 -10.87 -13.70 12.08
N SER A 258 -10.98 -12.68 12.95
CA SER A 258 -11.20 -12.89 14.39
C SER A 258 -12.58 -13.46 14.74
N ASN A 259 -13.58 -13.30 13.87
CA ASN A 259 -14.98 -13.62 14.19
C ASN A 259 -15.58 -14.80 13.41
N PHE A 260 -15.06 -15.13 12.23
CA PHE A 260 -15.68 -16.11 11.34
C PHE A 260 -14.79 -17.32 11.02
N CYS A 261 -13.48 -17.27 11.24
CA CYS A 261 -12.50 -18.34 10.98
C CYS A 261 -12.42 -18.91 9.54
N GLU A 262 -13.45 -18.79 8.70
CA GLU A 262 -13.55 -19.33 7.33
C GLU A 262 -13.44 -18.23 6.26
N PHE A 263 -12.69 -17.17 6.51
CA PHE A 263 -12.53 -16.12 5.50
C PHE A 263 -11.39 -16.47 4.54
N TYR A 264 -11.72 -16.71 3.27
CA TYR A 264 -10.73 -16.82 2.20
C TYR A 264 -9.88 -15.54 2.16
N HIS A 265 -8.55 -15.68 2.19
CA HIS A 265 -7.56 -14.59 2.09
C HIS A 265 -7.59 -13.82 0.76
N ASN A 266 -8.72 -13.83 0.04
CA ASN A 266 -8.88 -13.16 -1.24
C ASN A 266 -8.47 -11.68 -1.14
N HIS A 267 -7.79 -11.21 -2.18
CA HIS A 267 -7.05 -9.96 -2.22
C HIS A 267 -7.93 -8.70 -2.25
N HIS A 268 -9.26 -8.83 -2.24
CA HIS A 268 -10.19 -7.71 -2.35
C HIS A 268 -11.33 -7.77 -1.34
N VAL A 269 -11.49 -6.67 -0.60
CA VAL A 269 -12.60 -6.43 0.32
C VAL A 269 -13.25 -5.10 -0.01
N GLY A 270 -14.45 -5.18 -0.58
CA GLY A 270 -15.38 -4.05 -0.67
C GLY A 270 -16.59 -4.24 0.26
N SER A 271 -17.55 -3.35 0.21
CA SER A 271 -18.86 -3.33 0.89
C SER A 271 -20.05 -3.37 -0.07
N ALA A 272 -19.90 -2.99 -1.34
CA ALA A 272 -20.98 -2.97 -2.32
C ALA A 272 -21.56 -4.38 -2.65
N LYS A 273 -22.85 -4.54 -2.31
CA LYS A 273 -23.80 -5.66 -2.51
C LYS A 273 -23.43 -7.06 -1.97
N HIS A 274 -22.16 -7.47 -1.93
CA HIS A 274 -21.72 -8.80 -1.42
C HIS A 274 -20.33 -8.78 -0.73
N GLY A 275 -19.77 -7.59 -0.53
CA GLY A 275 -18.41 -7.45 -0.01
C GLY A 275 -18.27 -7.66 1.50
N ALA A 276 -17.04 -7.76 1.97
CA ALA A 276 -16.70 -7.95 3.37
C ALA A 276 -17.17 -6.80 4.29
N GLY A 277 -17.16 -5.54 3.86
CA GLY A 277 -17.67 -4.41 4.67
C GLY A 277 -19.14 -4.59 5.08
N LYS A 278 -20.00 -5.00 4.15
CA LYS A 278 -21.40 -5.31 4.45
C LYS A 278 -21.54 -6.48 5.43
N LYS A 279 -20.79 -7.57 5.20
CA LYS A 279 -20.78 -8.74 6.09
C LYS A 279 -20.36 -8.38 7.52
N VAL A 280 -19.35 -7.52 7.66
CA VAL A 280 -18.89 -7.01 8.96
C VAL A 280 -20.00 -6.23 9.66
N ILE A 281 -20.66 -5.29 8.98
CA ILE A 281 -21.73 -4.50 9.56
C ILE A 281 -22.93 -5.36 9.97
N ASP A 282 -23.36 -6.28 9.11
CA ASP A 282 -24.48 -7.19 9.41
C ASP A 282 -24.15 -8.07 10.62
N SER A 283 -22.93 -8.60 10.69
CA SER A 283 -22.44 -9.34 11.87
C SER A 283 -22.43 -8.51 13.15
N LEU A 284 -21.98 -7.26 13.08
CA LEU A 284 -21.91 -6.38 14.24
C LEU A 284 -23.31 -6.08 14.78
N LYS A 285 -24.29 -5.83 13.90
CA LYS A 285 -25.68 -5.57 14.31
C LYS A 285 -26.31 -6.71 15.10
N GLU A 286 -25.92 -7.95 14.83
CA GLU A 286 -26.38 -9.13 15.58
C GLU A 286 -25.76 -9.20 16.99
N LYS A 287 -24.60 -8.57 17.20
CA LYS A 287 -23.81 -8.65 18.43
C LYS A 287 -23.93 -7.44 19.34
N VAL A 288 -24.46 -6.30 18.85
CA VAL A 288 -24.55 -5.06 19.63
C VAL A 288 -26.00 -4.65 19.91
N PRO A 289 -26.27 -3.92 21.01
CA PRO A 289 -27.58 -3.35 21.27
C PRO A 289 -28.11 -2.47 20.12
N LYS A 290 -29.43 -2.43 19.94
CA LYS A 290 -30.08 -1.63 18.87
C LYS A 290 -29.74 -0.14 18.91
N ILE A 291 -29.35 0.40 20.08
CA ILE A 291 -28.96 1.81 20.20
C ILE A 291 -27.71 2.13 19.36
N GLU A 292 -26.80 1.16 19.18
CA GLU A 292 -25.58 1.28 18.36
C GLU A 292 -25.84 1.12 16.86
N TRP A 293 -27.07 0.76 16.44
CA TRP A 293 -27.39 0.54 15.04
C TRP A 293 -27.35 1.84 14.22
N ARG A 294 -27.55 3.00 14.87
CA ARG A 294 -27.48 4.29 14.20
C ARG A 294 -26.05 4.55 13.71
N GLU A 295 -25.08 4.37 14.60
CA GLU A 295 -23.64 4.52 14.35
C GLU A 295 -23.20 3.51 13.29
N LEU A 296 -23.58 2.24 13.41
CA LEU A 296 -23.28 1.22 12.38
C LEU A 296 -23.84 1.56 11.00
N ASN A 297 -25.01 2.21 10.92
CA ASN A 297 -25.56 2.66 9.65
C ASN A 297 -24.77 3.84 9.05
N ILE A 298 -24.20 4.71 9.88
CA ILE A 298 -23.29 5.78 9.42
C ILE A 298 -22.00 5.17 8.89
N ILE A 299 -21.38 4.26 9.65
CA ILE A 299 -20.16 3.54 9.22
C ILE A 299 -20.39 2.79 7.91
N ARG A 300 -21.55 2.12 7.75
CA ARG A 300 -21.91 1.45 6.49
C ARG A 300 -21.91 2.42 5.31
N LYS A 301 -22.52 3.60 5.46
CA LYS A 301 -22.54 4.61 4.39
C LYS A 301 -21.14 5.13 4.06
N MET A 302 -20.29 5.33 5.08
CA MET A 302 -18.89 5.72 4.86
C MET A 302 -18.14 4.65 4.06
N LEU A 303 -18.30 3.36 4.39
CA LEU A 303 -17.70 2.25 3.65
C LEU A 303 -18.23 2.16 2.20
N GLU A 304 -19.53 2.37 1.99
CA GLU A 304 -20.16 2.41 0.66
C GLU A 304 -19.53 3.53 -0.20
N GLN A 305 -19.34 4.74 0.35
CA GLN A 305 -18.68 5.84 -0.35
C GLN A 305 -17.20 5.52 -0.67
N ILE A 306 -16.46 4.91 0.27
CA ILE A 306 -15.05 4.52 0.04
C ILE A 306 -14.93 3.51 -1.13
N ASP A 307 -15.87 2.56 -1.25
CA ASP A 307 -15.86 1.63 -2.38
C ASP A 307 -16.19 2.30 -3.72
N GLU A 308 -17.10 3.27 -3.73
CA GLU A 308 -17.45 4.00 -4.95
C GLU A 308 -16.21 4.71 -5.52
N LEU A 309 -15.38 5.25 -4.62
CA LEU A 309 -14.10 5.83 -4.98
C LEU A 309 -13.16 4.80 -5.63
N ASP A 310 -12.89 3.67 -4.96
CA ASP A 310 -11.96 2.64 -5.44
C ASP A 310 -12.35 1.21 -5.02
N ARG A 311 -13.30 0.65 -5.76
CA ARG A 311 -13.83 -0.70 -5.54
C ARG A 311 -12.76 -1.79 -5.66
N GLU A 312 -11.88 -1.68 -6.65
CA GLU A 312 -10.88 -2.70 -7.00
C GLU A 312 -9.51 -2.45 -6.35
N GLY A 313 -9.35 -1.37 -5.58
CA GLY A 313 -8.08 -1.03 -4.91
C GLY A 313 -6.94 -0.69 -5.87
N ASN A 314 -7.25 -0.29 -7.10
CA ASN A 314 -6.29 -0.03 -8.17
C ASN A 314 -6.28 1.43 -8.60
N LYS A 315 -7.38 2.16 -8.38
CA LYS A 315 -7.52 3.52 -8.92
C LYS A 315 -6.51 4.47 -8.31
N PHE A 316 -6.18 4.37 -7.03
CA PHE A 316 -5.19 5.28 -6.44
C PHE A 316 -3.74 4.94 -6.79
N ARG A 317 -3.49 3.70 -7.23
CA ARG A 317 -2.16 3.20 -7.56
C ARG A 317 -1.72 3.52 -8.98
N TYR A 318 -2.66 3.68 -9.91
CA TYR A 318 -2.36 3.85 -11.34
C TYR A 318 -3.21 4.95 -11.99
N PRO A 319 -2.61 5.79 -12.86
CA PRO A 319 -3.35 6.79 -13.64
C PRO A 319 -4.34 6.19 -14.64
N THR A 320 -4.14 4.94 -15.04
CA THR A 320 -4.99 4.20 -15.99
C THR A 320 -5.54 2.93 -15.35
N SER A 321 -6.75 2.51 -15.71
CA SER A 321 -7.24 1.16 -15.44
C SER A 321 -6.69 0.16 -16.46
N LEU A 322 -6.27 -1.02 -16.00
CA LEU A 322 -5.86 -2.12 -16.88
C LEU A 322 -7.05 -2.70 -17.68
N ASP A 323 -8.27 -2.55 -17.17
CA ASP A 323 -9.49 -3.12 -17.75
C ASP A 323 -10.36 -2.12 -18.53
N PHE A 324 -10.08 -0.82 -18.42
CA PHE A 324 -10.83 0.22 -19.12
C PHE A 324 -9.87 1.16 -19.83
N PHE A 325 -9.83 1.05 -21.15
CA PHE A 325 -9.07 1.93 -22.01
C PHE A 325 -10.05 2.87 -22.70
N ASN A 326 -9.98 4.16 -22.41
CA ASN A 326 -10.61 5.15 -23.26
C ASN A 326 -9.59 6.24 -23.64
N LYS A 327 -9.25 6.27 -24.93
CA LYS A 327 -8.19 7.09 -25.55
C LYS A 327 -8.43 8.59 -25.43
N THR A 328 -9.68 8.98 -25.23
CA THR A 328 -10.16 10.34 -25.47
C THR A 328 -10.62 11.03 -24.19
N THR A 329 -10.58 10.34 -23.05
CA THR A 329 -11.11 10.84 -21.79
C THR A 329 -10.02 10.87 -20.74
N ILE A 330 -9.72 12.08 -20.27
CA ILE A 330 -8.91 12.29 -19.07
C ILE A 330 -9.87 12.26 -17.89
N THR A 331 -9.71 11.30 -16.99
CA THR A 331 -10.34 11.34 -15.67
C THR A 331 -9.49 12.23 -14.77
N ILE A 332 -9.92 13.46 -14.53
CA ILE A 332 -9.39 14.28 -13.43
C ILE A 332 -10.17 13.88 -12.19
N ARG A 333 -9.47 13.45 -11.14
CA ARG A 333 -10.09 13.06 -9.87
C ARG A 333 -9.87 14.16 -8.86
N ASN A 334 -10.91 14.94 -8.62
CA ASN A 334 -10.97 15.79 -7.45
C ASN A 334 -11.50 14.93 -6.31
N MET A 335 -10.68 14.73 -5.28
CA MET A 335 -11.08 13.98 -4.09
C MET A 335 -10.91 14.88 -2.88
N ASP A 336 -11.97 14.97 -2.07
CA ASP A 336 -11.88 15.55 -0.73
C ASP A 336 -11.15 14.58 0.21
N ILE A 337 -9.82 14.64 0.16
CA ILE A 337 -8.93 13.76 0.92
C ILE A 337 -9.07 13.95 2.44
N ASP A 338 -9.47 15.14 2.89
CA ASP A 338 -9.73 15.42 4.30
C ASP A 338 -10.97 14.64 4.79
N VAL A 339 -12.00 14.54 3.95
CA VAL A 339 -13.19 13.72 4.26
C VAL A 339 -12.84 12.24 4.21
N LEU A 340 -12.12 11.76 3.20
CA LEU A 340 -11.67 10.36 3.14
C LEU A 340 -10.83 9.99 4.37
N TYR A 341 -9.88 10.86 4.74
CA TYR A 341 -9.07 10.70 5.94
C TYR A 341 -9.97 10.61 7.18
N SER A 342 -10.86 11.59 7.37
CA SER A 342 -11.75 11.65 8.53
C SER A 342 -12.63 10.41 8.64
N TYR A 343 -13.16 9.91 7.52
CA TYR A 343 -13.95 8.68 7.47
C TYR A 343 -13.13 7.48 7.95
N VAL A 344 -11.96 7.26 7.35
CA VAL A 344 -11.14 6.10 7.67
C VAL A 344 -10.71 6.10 9.13
N ILE A 345 -10.31 7.27 9.66
CA ILE A 345 -9.95 7.39 11.07
C ILE A 345 -11.16 7.13 11.98
N SER A 346 -12.33 7.69 11.65
CA SER A 346 -13.55 7.46 12.43
C SER A 346 -13.97 5.99 12.46
N ILE A 347 -13.85 5.30 11.31
CA ILE A 347 -14.14 3.87 11.21
C ILE A 347 -13.17 3.06 12.08
N ALA A 348 -11.87 3.34 11.99
CA ALA A 348 -10.87 2.63 12.80
C ALA A 348 -11.12 2.81 14.30
N GLU A 349 -11.36 4.05 14.74
CA GLU A 349 -11.65 4.36 16.16
C GLU A 349 -12.95 3.71 16.64
N TYR A 350 -13.97 3.63 15.78
CA TYR A 350 -15.21 2.94 16.10
C TYR A 350 -15.02 1.42 16.26
N PHE A 351 -14.19 0.80 15.42
CA PHE A 351 -13.87 -0.63 15.54
C PHE A 351 -13.08 -0.94 16.82
N ASP A 352 -12.16 -0.06 17.23
CA ASP A 352 -11.47 -0.16 18.51
C ASP A 352 -12.46 -0.08 19.69
N TYR A 353 -13.39 0.87 19.66
CA TYR A 353 -14.44 1.02 20.67
C TYR A 353 -15.34 -0.22 20.76
N LEU A 354 -15.81 -0.75 19.62
CA LEU A 354 -16.63 -1.96 19.59
C LEU A 354 -15.90 -3.18 20.15
N SER A 355 -14.61 -3.33 19.83
CA SER A 355 -13.79 -4.43 20.34
C SER A 355 -13.70 -4.37 21.87
N TYR A 356 -13.57 -3.18 22.45
CA TYR A 356 -13.62 -2.97 23.89
C TYR A 356 -14.97 -3.36 24.50
N LEU A 357 -16.10 -2.95 23.90
CA LEU A 357 -17.44 -3.29 24.38
C LEU A 357 -17.67 -4.81 24.40
N ILE A 358 -17.36 -5.49 23.30
CA ILE A 358 -17.54 -6.94 23.17
C ILE A 358 -16.68 -7.68 24.20
N TRP A 359 -15.45 -7.22 24.44
CA TRP A 359 -14.59 -7.78 25.48
C TRP A 359 -15.15 -7.59 26.89
N ALA A 360 -15.63 -6.39 27.20
CA ALA A 360 -16.21 -6.06 28.51
C ALA A 360 -17.45 -6.92 28.83
N GLU A 361 -18.30 -7.20 27.84
CA GLU A 361 -19.47 -8.09 27.99
C GLU A 361 -19.06 -9.55 28.26
N LYS A 362 -18.04 -10.06 27.55
CA LYS A 362 -17.49 -11.41 27.78
C LYS A 362 -16.95 -11.59 29.21
N ILE A 363 -16.38 -10.54 29.81
CA ILE A 363 -15.91 -10.60 31.21
C ILE A 363 -17.08 -10.61 32.18
N LYS A 364 -18.12 -9.83 31.93
CA LYS A 364 -19.32 -9.81 32.79
C LYS A 364 -20.02 -11.16 32.81
N SER A 365 -20.19 -11.81 31.66
CA SER A 365 -20.83 -13.13 31.58
C SER A 365 -20.01 -14.24 32.26
N LYS A 366 -18.67 -14.18 32.20
CA LYS A 366 -17.78 -15.10 32.93
C LYS A 366 -17.75 -14.91 34.45
N ARG A 367 -18.21 -13.77 34.97
CA ARG A 367 -18.29 -13.50 36.42
C ARG A 367 -19.66 -13.82 37.02
N GLN A 368 -20.65 -14.10 36.18
CA GLN A 368 -22.02 -14.45 36.58
C GLN A 368 -22.30 -15.95 36.55
N ASN A 369 -21.40 -16.73 35.95
CA ASN A 369 -21.29 -18.19 36.05
C ASN A 369 -20.10 -18.53 36.95
#